data_AF-A0A9X2JYZ1-F1
#
_entry.id   AF-A0A9X2JYZ1-F1
#
_cell.length_a   1.000
_cell.length_b   1.000
_cell.length_c   1.000
_cell.angle_alpha   90.00
_cell.angle_beta   90.00
_cell.angle_gamma   90.00
#
_symmetry.space_group_name_H-M   'P 1'
#
loop_
_entity.id
_entity.type
_entity.pdbx_description
1 polymer ?
#
loop_
_entity_poly.entity_id
_entity_poly.type
_entity_poly.pdbx_seq_one_letter_code
_entity_poly.pdbx_strand_id
1 'polypeptide(L)'
;MTEWLLRTATSAGRWSEPSPALPSQEEADRWLRVNVDNWMGALRHLSSAGRYAAVLDCTEAMHWFSSRWMHGPHWYEVFTLGAEAAAALGDPARQAKQVNGLAWVHMVPRQDLEATLRHTAQAMELATRSGATAQIALAEHNAAGALRRLGRLDEAIAAQTRAAQVFEAVGDAEASRRCRDLADAAL
;
A
#
# COMPACT_ATOMS: atom_id res chain seq x y z
N MET A 1 -16.32 16.16 14.40
CA MET A 1 -16.85 15.50 13.18
C MET A 1 -15.73 14.82 12.38
N THR A 2 -14.67 15.54 12.02
CA THR A 2 -13.49 15.05 11.30
C THR A 2 -12.86 13.78 11.88
N GLU A 3 -12.64 13.74 13.20
CA GLU A 3 -12.05 12.56 13.85
C GLU A 3 -12.97 11.33 13.81
N TRP A 4 -14.29 11.52 13.89
CA TRP A 4 -15.24 10.42 13.77
C TRP A 4 -15.22 9.84 12.35
N LEU A 5 -15.24 10.69 11.32
CA LEU A 5 -15.14 10.25 9.92
C LEU A 5 -13.87 9.43 9.67
N LEU A 6 -12.71 9.90 10.16
CA LEU A 6 -11.46 9.20 9.93
C LEU A 6 -11.38 7.87 10.71
N ARG A 7 -11.89 7.83 11.94
CA ARG A 7 -11.98 6.56 12.69
C ARG A 7 -12.90 5.56 12.02
N THR A 8 -14.07 5.99 11.55
CA THR A 8 -15.01 5.11 10.83
C THR A 8 -14.39 4.60 9.53
N ALA A 9 -13.70 5.46 8.78
CA ALA A 9 -12.96 5.04 7.58
C ALA A 9 -11.85 4.03 7.91
N THR A 10 -11.10 4.26 8.99
CA THR A 10 -10.06 3.33 9.47
C THR A 10 -10.66 1.97 9.80
N SER A 11 -11.76 1.93 10.54
CA SER A 11 -12.47 0.69 10.89
C SER A 11 -13.00 -0.03 9.64
N ALA A 12 -13.59 0.71 8.70
CA ALA A 12 -14.09 0.16 7.44
C ALA A 12 -12.96 -0.41 6.56
N GLY A 13 -11.82 0.28 6.47
CA GLY A 13 -10.69 -0.17 5.66
C GLY A 13 -10.02 -1.43 6.23
N ARG A 14 -9.89 -1.52 7.56
CA ARG A 14 -9.30 -2.68 8.22
C ARG A 14 -10.16 -3.93 8.12
N TRP A 15 -11.48 -3.79 7.92
CA TRP A 15 -12.51 -4.81 8.00
C TRP A 15 -11.99 -6.16 8.56
N SER A 16 -12.07 -6.29 9.88
CA SER A 16 -11.64 -7.52 10.57
C SER A 16 -12.84 -8.30 11.13
N GLU A 17 -13.81 -7.58 11.71
CA GLU A 17 -15.01 -8.16 12.32
C GLU A 17 -16.22 -7.22 12.13
N PRO A 18 -17.45 -7.77 12.05
CA PRO A 18 -18.66 -6.98 11.88
C PRO A 18 -18.98 -6.14 13.12
N SER A 19 -19.55 -4.96 12.89
CA SER A 19 -20.03 -4.04 13.92
C SER A 19 -21.43 -3.54 13.58
N PRO A 20 -22.21 -2.99 14.54
CA PRO A 20 -23.53 -2.45 14.25
C PRO A 20 -23.53 -1.34 13.18
N ALA A 21 -22.42 -0.60 13.03
CA ALA A 21 -22.27 0.45 12.01
C ALA A 21 -21.82 -0.09 10.65
N LEU A 22 -21.15 -1.24 10.63
CA LEU A 22 -20.61 -1.90 9.45
C LEU A 22 -20.81 -3.42 9.65
N PRO A 23 -21.99 -3.96 9.32
CA PRO A 23 -22.34 -5.35 9.61
C PRO A 23 -21.74 -6.33 8.59
N SER A 24 -21.21 -5.85 7.45
CA SER A 24 -20.55 -6.69 6.45
C SER A 24 -19.41 -5.95 5.71
N GLN A 25 -18.54 -6.72 5.06
CA GLN A 25 -17.46 -6.19 4.22
C GLN A 25 -18.00 -5.35 3.06
N GLU A 26 -19.13 -5.77 2.48
CA GLU A 26 -19.82 -5.05 1.42
C GLU A 26 -20.35 -3.69 1.90
N GLU A 27 -20.86 -3.63 3.13
CA GLU A 27 -21.32 -2.37 3.72
C GLU A 27 -20.16 -1.45 4.09
N ALA A 28 -19.05 -1.99 4.58
CA ALA A 28 -17.81 -1.22 4.78
C ALA A 28 -17.31 -0.61 3.47
N ASP A 29 -17.26 -1.40 2.39
CA ASP A 29 -16.86 -0.93 1.08
C ASP A 29 -17.81 0.11 0.52
N ARG A 30 -19.12 -0.12 0.64
CA ARG A 30 -20.15 0.82 0.22
C ARG A 30 -20.01 2.13 0.98
N TRP A 31 -19.82 2.08 2.29
CA TRP A 31 -19.64 3.27 3.13
C TRP A 31 -18.42 4.07 2.69
N LEU A 32 -17.28 3.41 2.48
CA LEU A 32 -16.04 4.07 2.03
C LEU A 32 -16.19 4.74 0.66
N ARG A 33 -16.91 4.09 -0.28
CA ARG A 33 -17.16 4.66 -1.62
C ARG A 33 -18.11 5.86 -1.56
N VAL A 34 -19.22 5.73 -0.84
CA VAL A 34 -20.24 6.78 -0.72
C VAL A 34 -19.70 8.01 0.03
N ASN A 35 -18.82 7.80 1.01
CA ASN A 35 -18.30 8.88 1.86
C ASN A 35 -16.90 9.34 1.47
N VAL A 36 -16.42 9.02 0.26
CA VAL A 36 -15.04 9.32 -0.16
C VAL A 36 -14.65 10.77 0.03
N ASP A 37 -15.49 11.71 -0.37
CA ASP A 37 -15.22 13.13 -0.22
C ASP A 37 -15.13 13.55 1.25
N ASN A 38 -15.97 12.94 2.10
CA ASN A 38 -16.05 13.24 3.53
C ASN A 38 -14.81 12.75 4.28
N TRP A 39 -14.43 11.47 4.10
CA TRP A 39 -13.27 10.94 4.82
C TRP A 39 -11.94 11.41 4.22
N MET A 40 -11.87 11.71 2.91
CA MET A 40 -10.70 12.38 2.32
C MET A 40 -10.55 13.81 2.83
N GLY A 41 -11.65 14.57 2.93
CA GLY A 41 -11.65 15.89 3.56
C GLY A 41 -11.16 15.82 5.01
N ALA A 42 -11.58 14.78 5.74
CA ALA A 42 -11.13 14.52 7.10
C ALA A 42 -9.64 14.18 7.18
N LEU A 43 -9.14 13.34 6.28
CA LEU A 43 -7.74 12.95 6.18
C LEU A 43 -6.85 14.17 5.92
N ARG A 44 -7.20 15.00 4.94
CA ARG A 44 -6.48 16.26 4.61
C ARG A 44 -6.44 17.21 5.80
N HIS A 45 -7.58 17.43 6.46
CA HIS A 45 -7.66 18.32 7.61
C HIS A 45 -6.82 17.84 8.79
N LEU A 46 -6.84 16.54 9.10
CA LEU A 46 -6.03 15.98 10.19
C LEU A 46 -4.54 15.97 9.86
N SER A 47 -4.16 15.82 8.59
CA SER A 47 -2.78 15.97 8.14
C SER A 47 -2.28 17.41 8.35
N SER A 48 -3.03 18.42 7.89
CA SER A 48 -2.64 19.83 8.07
C SER A 48 -2.62 20.28 9.53
N ALA A 49 -3.40 19.63 10.39
CA ALA A 49 -3.40 19.83 11.84
C ALA A 49 -2.30 19.05 12.58
N GLY A 50 -1.41 18.34 11.89
CA GLY A 50 -0.30 17.58 12.49
C GLY A 50 -0.73 16.32 13.24
N ARG A 51 -1.95 15.81 13.02
CA ARG A 51 -2.47 14.59 13.67
C ARG A 51 -2.01 13.33 12.92
N TYR A 52 -0.70 13.21 12.71
CA TYR A 52 -0.07 12.23 11.82
C TYR A 52 -0.35 10.78 12.20
N ALA A 53 -0.45 10.44 13.49
CA ALA A 53 -0.76 9.08 13.92
C ALA A 53 -2.13 8.60 13.39
N ALA A 54 -3.16 9.45 13.46
CA ALA A 54 -4.49 9.11 12.96
C ALA A 54 -4.53 9.02 11.43
N VAL A 55 -3.80 9.92 10.74
CA VAL A 55 -3.64 9.90 9.28
C VAL A 55 -3.02 8.57 8.85
N LEU A 56 -1.89 8.20 9.45
CA LEU A 56 -1.16 6.99 9.10
C LEU A 56 -1.97 5.71 9.39
N ASP A 57 -2.68 5.66 10.52
CA ASP A 57 -3.56 4.54 10.85
C ASP A 57 -4.67 4.35 9.81
N CYS A 58 -5.24 5.46 9.31
CA CYS A 58 -6.25 5.43 8.27
C CYS A 58 -5.68 5.01 6.92
N THR A 59 -4.53 5.54 6.51
CA THR A 59 -3.97 5.24 5.18
C THR A 59 -3.49 3.80 5.10
N GLU A 60 -2.94 3.25 6.19
CA GLU A 60 -2.62 1.81 6.28
C GLU A 60 -3.86 0.92 6.22
N ALA A 61 -4.97 1.36 6.82
CA ALA A 61 -6.23 0.64 6.74
C ALA A 61 -6.77 0.55 5.30
N MET A 62 -6.40 1.48 4.42
CA MET A 62 -6.90 1.49 3.04
C MET A 62 -6.23 0.44 2.14
N HIS A 63 -5.15 -0.22 2.56
CA HIS A 63 -4.36 -1.11 1.69
C HIS A 63 -5.19 -2.21 1.00
N TRP A 64 -6.02 -2.94 1.74
CA TRP A 64 -6.86 -4.01 1.16
C TRP A 64 -8.05 -3.47 0.38
N PHE A 65 -8.57 -2.32 0.79
CA PHE A 65 -9.68 -1.67 0.12
C PHE A 65 -9.26 -1.06 -1.22
N SER A 66 -8.06 -0.49 -1.33
CA SER A 66 -7.55 0.08 -2.58
C SER A 66 -7.46 -0.96 -3.69
N SER A 67 -7.04 -2.19 -3.37
CA SER A 67 -7.02 -3.31 -4.34
C SER A 67 -8.41 -3.68 -4.87
N ARG A 68 -9.47 -3.51 -4.06
CA ARG A 68 -10.88 -3.77 -4.41
C ARG A 68 -11.54 -2.59 -5.13
N TRP A 69 -10.95 -1.39 -5.04
CA TRP A 69 -11.39 -0.19 -5.74
C TRP A 69 -10.24 0.47 -6.50
N MET A 70 -9.54 -0.30 -7.32
CA MET A 70 -8.29 0.14 -7.94
C MET A 70 -8.40 1.43 -8.78
N HIS A 71 -9.54 1.67 -9.42
CA HIS A 71 -9.75 2.88 -10.23
C HIS A 71 -10.11 4.14 -9.43
N GLY A 72 -10.08 4.07 -8.08
CA GLY A 72 -10.26 5.25 -7.23
C GLY A 72 -9.13 6.27 -7.44
N PRO A 73 -9.42 7.52 -7.86
CA PRO A 73 -8.38 8.50 -8.16
C PRO A 73 -7.60 8.97 -6.92
N HIS A 74 -8.18 8.76 -5.73
CA HIS A 74 -7.69 9.27 -4.45
C HIS A 74 -6.49 8.50 -3.88
N TRP A 75 -6.16 7.30 -4.40
CA TRP A 75 -5.12 6.45 -3.80
C TRP A 75 -3.74 7.09 -3.79
N TYR A 76 -3.42 7.87 -4.83
CA TYR A 76 -2.16 8.62 -4.87
C TYR A 76 -2.06 9.56 -3.66
N GLU A 77 -3.12 10.32 -3.39
CA GLU A 77 -3.15 11.27 -2.28
C GLU A 77 -3.16 10.56 -0.93
N VAL A 78 -3.94 9.47 -0.78
CA VAL A 78 -3.96 8.67 0.46
C VAL A 78 -2.57 8.19 0.83
N PHE A 79 -1.84 7.54 -0.09
CA PHE A 79 -0.52 7.02 0.21
C PHE A 79 0.55 8.12 0.31
N THR A 80 0.37 9.27 -0.36
CA THR A 80 1.24 10.45 -0.18
C THR A 80 1.10 11.00 1.23
N LEU A 81 -0.13 11.28 1.69
CA LEU A 81 -0.38 11.77 3.05
C LEU A 81 0.08 10.77 4.11
N GLY A 82 -0.07 9.46 3.85
CA GLY A 82 0.46 8.41 4.71
C GLY A 82 2.00 8.43 4.80
N ALA A 83 2.69 8.56 3.67
CA ALA A 83 4.16 8.61 3.65
C ALA A 83 4.69 9.86 4.37
N GLU A 84 4.05 11.01 4.18
CA GLU A 84 4.36 12.25 4.90
C GLU A 84 4.12 12.11 6.41
N ALA A 85 2.99 11.52 6.81
CA ALA A 85 2.67 11.28 8.21
C ALA A 85 3.67 10.33 8.88
N ALA A 86 4.07 9.24 8.22
CA ALA A 86 5.09 8.32 8.72
C ALA A 86 6.47 9.00 8.85
N ALA A 87 6.85 9.83 7.87
CA ALA A 87 8.07 10.62 7.94
C ALA A 87 8.05 11.59 9.12
N ALA A 88 6.94 12.31 9.34
CA ALA A 88 6.78 13.25 10.45
C ALA A 88 6.82 12.56 11.83
N LEU A 89 6.42 11.28 11.89
CA LEU A 89 6.51 10.46 13.11
C LEU A 89 7.89 9.79 13.30
N GLY A 90 8.79 9.91 12.31
CA GLY A 90 10.10 9.24 12.36
C GLY A 90 10.01 7.71 12.23
N ASP A 91 9.01 7.20 11.52
CA ASP A 91 8.77 5.76 11.33
C ASP A 91 9.10 5.31 9.88
N PRO A 92 10.38 5.00 9.59
CA PRO A 92 10.80 4.58 8.25
C PRO A 92 10.18 3.26 7.79
N ALA A 93 9.81 2.36 8.72
CA ALA A 93 9.19 1.08 8.37
C ALA A 93 7.76 1.30 7.83
N ARG A 94 6.96 2.12 8.53
CA ARG A 94 5.61 2.48 8.06
C ARG A 94 5.67 3.41 6.85
N GLN A 95 6.69 4.26 6.75
CA GLN A 95 6.91 5.07 5.54
C GLN A 95 7.17 4.18 4.32
N ALA A 96 8.01 3.15 4.43
CA ALA A 96 8.26 2.19 3.35
C ALA A 96 6.96 1.53 2.87
N LYS A 97 6.06 1.16 3.79
CA LYS A 97 4.75 0.60 3.46
C LYS A 97 3.88 1.55 2.63
N GLN A 98 3.85 2.83 2.97
CA GLN A 98 3.08 3.84 2.23
C GLN A 98 3.70 4.10 0.85
N VAL A 99 5.04 4.16 0.75
CA VAL A 99 5.75 4.31 -0.53
C VAL A 99 5.54 3.09 -1.44
N ASN A 100 5.48 1.88 -0.89
CA ASN A 100 5.05 0.70 -1.65
C ASN A 100 3.61 0.83 -2.18
N GLY A 101 2.72 1.48 -1.43
CA GLY A 101 1.39 1.87 -1.92
C GLY A 101 1.46 2.83 -3.11
N LEU A 102 2.35 3.83 -3.08
CA LEU A 102 2.58 4.73 -4.22
C LEU A 102 3.12 4.01 -5.44
N ALA A 103 4.07 3.08 -5.26
CA ALA A 103 4.55 2.22 -6.35
C ALA A 103 3.39 1.47 -7.02
N TRP A 104 2.50 0.86 -6.22
CA TRP A 104 1.31 0.18 -6.74
C TRP A 104 0.36 1.13 -7.49
N VAL A 105 0.14 2.35 -6.99
CA VAL A 105 -0.70 3.36 -7.66
C VAL A 105 -0.12 3.80 -9.01
N HIS A 106 1.21 3.94 -9.10
CA HIS A 106 1.86 4.25 -10.37
C HIS A 106 1.80 3.05 -11.34
N MET A 107 1.90 1.83 -10.83
CA MET A 107 1.87 0.62 -11.66
C MET A 107 0.49 0.31 -12.23
N VAL A 108 -0.54 0.22 -11.38
CA VAL A 108 -1.83 -0.36 -11.78
C VAL A 108 -2.78 0.71 -12.34
N PRO A 109 -3.21 1.74 -11.58
CA PRO A 109 -4.08 2.78 -12.12
C PRO A 109 -3.45 3.72 -13.16
N ARG A 110 -2.16 4.08 -13.01
CA ARG A 110 -1.54 5.14 -13.84
C ARG A 110 -0.68 4.62 -14.99
N GLN A 111 -0.21 3.38 -14.88
CA GLN A 111 0.75 2.77 -15.82
C GLN A 111 2.04 3.58 -16.03
N ASP A 112 2.47 4.31 -15.01
CA ASP A 112 3.75 5.01 -14.97
C ASP A 112 4.80 4.08 -14.34
N LEU A 113 5.44 3.28 -15.20
CA LEU A 113 6.34 2.21 -14.78
C LEU A 113 7.66 2.76 -14.23
N GLU A 114 8.14 3.89 -14.75
CA GLU A 114 9.36 4.54 -14.25
C GLU A 114 9.14 5.14 -12.85
N ALA A 115 7.99 5.80 -12.62
CA ALA A 115 7.65 6.24 -11.27
C ALA A 115 7.47 5.06 -10.31
N THR A 116 6.95 3.93 -10.80
CA THR A 116 6.88 2.69 -10.00
C THR A 116 8.27 2.27 -9.52
N LEU A 117 9.26 2.17 -10.42
CA LEU A 117 10.63 1.77 -10.08
C LEU A 117 11.30 2.74 -9.11
N ARG A 118 11.07 4.05 -9.28
CA ARG A 118 11.58 5.06 -8.34
C ARG A 118 10.98 4.88 -6.94
N HIS A 119 9.67 4.65 -6.84
CA HIS A 119 9.03 4.44 -5.55
C HIS A 119 9.45 3.11 -4.90
N THR A 120 9.62 2.02 -5.65
CA THR A 120 10.12 0.76 -5.07
C THR A 120 11.55 0.90 -4.57
N ALA A 121 12.42 1.62 -5.28
CA ALA A 121 13.77 1.93 -4.80
C ALA A 121 13.76 2.73 -3.48
N GLN A 122 12.91 3.76 -3.39
CA GLN A 122 12.73 4.54 -2.16
C GLN A 122 12.19 3.67 -1.01
N ALA A 123 11.21 2.81 -1.28
CA ALA A 123 10.66 1.90 -0.28
C ALA A 123 11.71 0.91 0.22
N MET A 124 12.55 0.38 -0.67
CA MET A 124 13.67 -0.50 -0.30
C MET A 124 14.65 0.21 0.63
N GLU A 125 15.09 1.44 0.32
CA GLU A 125 16.01 2.19 1.17
C GLU A 125 15.46 2.38 2.59
N LEU A 126 14.18 2.78 2.70
CA LEU A 126 13.49 2.94 3.97
C LEU A 126 13.36 1.62 4.73
N ALA A 127 13.00 0.54 4.03
CA ALA A 127 12.81 -0.77 4.60
C ALA A 127 14.13 -1.38 5.08
N THR A 128 15.22 -1.22 4.32
CA THR A 128 16.56 -1.68 4.70
C THR A 128 17.06 -0.96 5.96
N ARG A 129 16.92 0.37 6.03
CA ARG A 129 17.34 1.14 7.23
C ARG A 129 16.56 0.77 8.49
N SER A 130 15.32 0.32 8.34
CA SER A 130 14.43 0.00 9.45
C SER A 130 14.33 -1.49 9.77
N GLY A 131 14.95 -2.36 8.95
CA GLY A 131 14.83 -3.82 9.08
C GLY A 131 13.44 -4.34 8.70
N ALA A 132 12.61 -3.57 7.98
CA ALA A 132 11.25 -3.95 7.59
C ALA A 132 11.26 -4.93 6.41
N THR A 133 11.66 -6.19 6.66
CA THR A 133 11.84 -7.25 5.65
C THR A 133 10.59 -7.49 4.78
N ALA A 134 9.39 -7.46 5.37
CA ALA A 134 8.15 -7.56 4.61
C ALA A 134 7.99 -6.44 3.55
N GLN A 135 8.49 -5.23 3.83
CA GLN A 135 8.45 -4.11 2.88
C GLN A 135 9.52 -4.21 1.79
N ILE A 136 10.65 -4.87 2.08
CA ILE A 136 11.64 -5.23 1.05
C ILE A 136 11.01 -6.18 0.03
N ALA A 137 10.37 -7.25 0.51
CA ALA A 137 9.70 -8.23 -0.36
C ALA A 137 8.63 -7.58 -1.25
N LEU A 138 7.82 -6.68 -0.67
CA LEU A 138 6.78 -5.97 -1.40
C LEU A 138 7.35 -5.00 -2.45
N ALA A 139 8.46 -4.33 -2.15
CA ALA A 139 9.12 -3.43 -3.09
C ALA A 139 9.71 -4.20 -4.28
N GLU A 140 10.37 -5.34 -4.04
CA GLU A 140 10.87 -6.23 -5.09
C GLU A 140 9.73 -6.79 -5.95
N HIS A 141 8.61 -7.18 -5.34
CA HIS A 141 7.43 -7.65 -6.06
C HIS A 141 6.85 -6.58 -7.00
N ASN A 142 6.68 -5.34 -6.49
CA ASN A 142 6.18 -4.23 -7.29
C ASN A 142 7.16 -3.85 -8.41
N ALA A 143 8.48 -3.92 -8.14
CA ALA A 143 9.52 -3.66 -9.14
C ALA A 143 9.46 -4.70 -10.25
N ALA A 144 9.34 -5.98 -9.90
CA ALA A 144 9.17 -7.07 -10.88
C ALA A 144 7.94 -6.85 -11.77
N GLY A 145 6.83 -6.38 -11.20
CA GLY A 145 5.62 -6.03 -11.95
C GLY A 145 5.85 -4.92 -12.98
N ALA A 146 6.60 -3.88 -12.63
CA ALA A 146 6.97 -2.80 -13.55
C ALA A 146 7.97 -3.25 -14.61
N LEU A 147 9.04 -3.94 -14.22
CA LEU A 147 10.08 -4.47 -15.11
C LEU A 147 9.49 -5.39 -16.18
N ARG A 148 8.57 -6.28 -15.80
CA ARG A 148 7.88 -7.17 -16.74
C ARG A 148 7.10 -6.37 -17.79
N ARG A 149 6.38 -5.32 -17.39
CA ARG A 149 5.61 -4.46 -18.30
C ARG A 149 6.49 -3.59 -19.20
N LEU A 150 7.73 -3.33 -18.78
CA LEU A 150 8.77 -2.67 -19.59
C LEU A 150 9.51 -3.66 -20.52
N GLY A 151 9.21 -4.97 -20.46
CA GLY A 151 9.91 -6.00 -21.24
C GLY A 151 11.29 -6.39 -20.69
N ARG A 152 11.66 -5.93 -19.49
CA ARG A 152 12.93 -6.24 -18.82
C ARG A 152 12.80 -7.56 -18.03
N LEU A 153 12.59 -8.66 -18.76
CA LEU A 153 12.17 -9.94 -18.19
C LEU A 153 13.20 -10.55 -17.22
N ASP A 154 14.49 -10.55 -17.56
CA ASP A 154 15.54 -11.10 -16.68
C ASP A 154 15.58 -10.41 -15.32
N GLU A 155 15.44 -9.08 -15.32
CA GLU A 155 15.41 -8.29 -14.10
C GLU A 155 14.12 -8.50 -13.30
N ALA A 156 12.99 -8.68 -14.00
CA ALA A 156 11.73 -9.01 -13.37
C ALA A 156 11.77 -10.38 -12.67
N ILE A 157 12.35 -11.39 -13.33
CA ILE A 157 12.56 -12.73 -12.76
C ILE A 157 13.44 -12.63 -11.52
N ALA A 158 14.59 -11.94 -11.62
CA ALA A 158 15.51 -11.79 -10.50
C ALA A 158 14.85 -11.08 -9.29
N ALA A 159 14.10 -10.01 -9.53
CA ALA A 159 13.36 -9.30 -8.48
C ALA A 159 12.30 -10.20 -7.84
N GLN A 160 11.57 -10.97 -8.64
CA GLN A 160 10.54 -11.87 -8.16
C GLN A 160 11.12 -13.05 -7.36
N THR A 161 12.27 -13.59 -7.75
CA THR A 161 13.02 -14.58 -6.98
C THR A 161 13.45 -14.02 -5.61
N ARG A 162 13.98 -12.79 -5.57
CA ARG A 162 14.34 -12.14 -4.30
C ARG A 162 13.11 -11.93 -3.42
N ALA A 163 12.00 -11.45 -3.98
CA ALA A 163 10.74 -11.31 -3.26
C ALA A 163 10.29 -12.66 -2.65
N ALA A 164 10.34 -13.74 -3.43
CA ALA A 164 9.96 -15.08 -2.96
C ALA A 164 10.80 -15.55 -1.76
N GLN A 165 12.11 -15.34 -1.81
CA GLN A 165 13.03 -15.70 -0.72
C GLN A 165 12.72 -14.92 0.56
N VAL A 166 12.45 -13.62 0.46
CA VAL A 166 12.15 -12.79 1.62
C VAL A 166 10.77 -13.15 2.20
N PHE A 167 9.75 -13.37 1.36
CA PHE A 167 8.43 -13.82 1.83
C PHE A 167 8.49 -15.15 2.58
N GLU A 168 9.29 -16.09 2.09
CA GLU A 168 9.53 -17.38 2.75
C GLU A 168 10.21 -17.19 4.12
N ALA A 169 11.23 -16.34 4.20
CA ALA A 169 11.94 -16.04 5.43
C ALA A 169 11.06 -15.39 6.51
N VAL A 170 10.02 -14.63 6.11
CA VAL A 170 9.05 -14.02 7.04
C VAL A 170 7.80 -14.88 7.30
N GLY A 171 7.76 -16.12 6.78
CA GLY A 171 6.68 -17.08 6.99
C GLY A 171 5.45 -16.91 6.10
N ASP A 172 5.51 -16.05 5.07
CA ASP A 172 4.45 -15.88 4.08
C ASP A 172 4.65 -16.83 2.89
N ALA A 173 4.37 -18.12 3.11
CA ALA A 173 4.54 -19.17 2.11
C ALA A 173 3.65 -18.96 0.87
N GLU A 174 2.46 -18.36 1.04
CA GLU A 174 1.55 -18.09 -0.08
C GLU A 174 2.10 -16.99 -0.99
N ALA A 175 2.55 -15.87 -0.42
CA ALA A 175 3.19 -14.80 -1.20
C ALA A 175 4.48 -15.29 -1.86
N SER A 176 5.26 -16.12 -1.16
CA SER A 176 6.47 -16.72 -1.73
C SER A 176 6.17 -17.61 -2.95
N ARG A 177 5.18 -18.51 -2.85
CA ARG A 177 4.75 -19.36 -3.98
C ARG A 177 4.24 -18.51 -5.14
N ARG A 178 3.36 -17.55 -4.88
CA ARG A 178 2.87 -16.61 -5.91
C ARG A 178 4.03 -15.89 -6.59
N CYS A 179 5.10 -15.57 -5.84
CA CYS A 179 6.27 -14.97 -6.42
C CYS A 179 6.97 -15.91 -7.40
N ARG A 180 7.26 -17.15 -6.99
CA ARG A 180 7.86 -18.16 -7.86
C ARG A 180 7.05 -18.41 -9.13
N ASP A 181 5.74 -18.58 -9.02
CA ASP A 181 4.86 -18.81 -10.18
C ASP A 181 4.95 -17.67 -11.22
N LEU A 182 5.06 -16.42 -10.76
CA LEU A 182 5.19 -15.24 -11.62
C LEU A 182 6.59 -15.08 -12.22
N ALA A 183 7.63 -15.65 -11.60
CA ALA A 183 8.97 -15.70 -12.17
C ALA A 183 9.03 -16.75 -13.29
N ASP A 184 8.43 -17.92 -13.04
CA ASP A 184 8.39 -19.03 -13.99
C ASP A 184 7.53 -18.69 -15.23
N ALA A 185 6.43 -17.94 -15.05
CA ALA A 185 5.58 -17.50 -16.15
C ALA A 185 6.19 -16.43 -17.07
N ALA A 186 7.37 -15.89 -16.72
CA ALA A 186 8.09 -14.89 -17.50
C ALA A 186 9.23 -15.50 -18.37
N LEU A 187 9.46 -16.81 -18.25
CA LEU A 187 10.34 -17.62 -19.11
C LEU A 187 9.59 -18.12 -20.35
#